data_AF-A0A0V0VGH3-F1
#
_entry.id   AF-A0A0V0VGH3-F1
#
_cell.length_a   1.000
_cell.length_b   1.000
_cell.length_c   1.000
_cell.angle_alpha   90.00
_cell.angle_beta   90.00
_cell.angle_gamma   90.00
#
_symmetry.space_group_name_H-M   'P 1'
#
loop_
_entity.id
_entity.type
_entity.pdbx_description
1 polymer ?
#
loop_
_entity_poly.entity_id
_entity_poly.type
_entity_poly.pdbx_seq_one_letter_code
_entity_poly.pdbx_strand_id
1 'polypeptide(L)'
;MALVSHCDFLNTIVNRFRSVQSRKLSIIAKRCHLLYADSRLADLRVLGDARCPIQEYLSSADSRSFTVEMVEPLSVTSFPLCTRRLYDELKSAHHLRHGGRMQLGLFLKKIGLSLNESLKFWEYHFRPKIDAEKFQRQYAYSIRHNYGEEGKRADYAAYSCLKIIMNNPPGIGDFHGCPFKHCDAEHLQQLLKNCGIHKDNIKNIVNYASNNHYNKTCSIFFDCMHKLPEGGLGEFITHPNQYFDESRKLYSRSSSKK
;
A
#
# COMPACT_ATOMS: atom_id res chain seq x y z
N MET A 1 -47.99 15.88 -23.54
CA MET A 1 -47.43 15.47 -22.23
C MET A 1 -46.95 14.03 -22.39
N ALA A 2 -45.67 13.74 -22.16
CA ALA A 2 -45.17 12.36 -22.24
C ALA A 2 -45.20 11.72 -20.85
N LEU A 3 -45.90 10.61 -20.70
CA LEU A 3 -45.86 9.78 -19.50
C LEU A 3 -44.70 8.80 -19.67
N VAL A 4 -43.74 8.85 -18.75
CA VAL A 4 -42.49 8.08 -18.83
C VAL A 4 -42.32 7.34 -17.51
N SER A 5 -41.85 6.09 -17.57
CA SER A 5 -41.54 5.33 -16.37
C SER A 5 -40.41 6.01 -15.57
N HIS A 6 -40.39 5.83 -14.26
CA HIS A 6 -39.34 6.41 -13.42
C HIS A 6 -37.93 5.96 -13.86
N CYS A 7 -37.78 4.70 -14.25
CA CYS A 7 -36.52 4.16 -14.77
C CYS A 7 -36.08 4.82 -16.09
N ASP A 8 -37.01 5.01 -17.03
CA ASP A 8 -36.69 5.64 -18.33
C ASP A 8 -36.38 7.13 -18.18
N PHE A 9 -37.03 7.80 -17.23
CA PHE A 9 -36.72 9.18 -16.87
C PHE A 9 -35.30 9.31 -16.30
N LEU A 10 -34.92 8.46 -15.34
CA LEU A 10 -33.57 8.43 -14.79
C LEU A 10 -32.52 8.09 -15.86
N ASN A 11 -32.78 7.10 -16.70
CA ASN A 11 -31.88 6.74 -17.82
C ASN A 11 -31.69 7.91 -18.79
N THR A 12 -32.76 8.66 -19.08
CA THR A 12 -32.69 9.84 -19.94
C THR A 12 -31.80 10.92 -19.33
N ILE A 13 -31.93 11.19 -18.02
CA ILE A 13 -31.09 12.13 -17.29
C ILE A 13 -29.62 11.68 -17.30
N VAL A 14 -29.35 10.43 -16.93
CA VAL A 14 -27.98 9.87 -16.88
C VAL A 14 -27.33 9.91 -18.26
N ASN A 15 -28.04 9.52 -19.32
CA ASN A 15 -27.53 9.54 -20.68
C ASN A 15 -27.25 10.97 -21.15
N ARG A 16 -28.15 11.91 -20.86
CA ARG A 16 -27.94 13.33 -21.20
C ARG A 16 -26.76 13.90 -20.45
N PHE A 17 -26.64 13.63 -19.16
CA PHE A 17 -25.52 14.07 -18.33
C PHE A 17 -24.20 13.51 -18.86
N ARG A 18 -24.14 12.21 -19.15
CA ARG A 18 -22.95 11.53 -19.70
C ARG A 18 -22.53 12.13 -21.03
N SER A 19 -23.49 12.38 -21.94
CA SER A 19 -23.21 13.01 -23.23
C SER A 19 -22.66 14.43 -23.08
N VAL A 20 -23.28 15.26 -22.21
CA VAL A 20 -22.82 16.63 -21.94
C VAL A 20 -21.43 16.64 -21.32
N GLN A 21 -21.18 15.78 -20.32
CA GLN A 21 -19.88 15.66 -19.66
C GLN A 21 -18.80 15.22 -20.64
N SER A 22 -19.04 14.17 -21.43
CA SER A 22 -18.09 13.67 -22.43
C SER A 22 -17.71 14.76 -23.44
N ARG A 23 -18.70 15.54 -23.90
CA ARG A 23 -18.46 16.65 -24.83
C ARG A 23 -17.63 17.76 -24.17
N LYS A 24 -17.98 18.18 -22.95
CA LYS A 24 -17.24 19.22 -22.23
C LYS A 24 -15.81 18.80 -21.91
N LEU A 25 -15.60 17.56 -21.45
CA LEU A 25 -14.28 17.00 -21.18
C LEU A 25 -13.43 16.92 -22.44
N SER A 26 -14.00 16.56 -23.60
CA SER A 26 -13.28 16.59 -24.88
C SER A 26 -12.81 18.00 -25.26
N ILE A 27 -13.64 19.02 -25.04
CA ILE A 27 -13.26 20.43 -25.28
C ILE A 27 -12.14 20.85 -24.32
N ILE A 28 -12.25 20.49 -23.03
CA ILE A 28 -11.21 20.77 -22.03
C ILE A 28 -9.90 20.08 -22.41
N ALA A 29 -9.93 18.80 -22.80
CA ALA A 29 -8.75 18.05 -23.21
C ALA A 29 -8.03 18.71 -24.40
N LYS A 30 -8.77 19.14 -25.42
CA LYS A 30 -8.21 19.87 -26.58
C LYS A 30 -7.56 21.21 -26.18
N ARG A 31 -8.09 21.87 -25.16
CA ARG A 31 -7.59 23.17 -24.65
C ARG A 31 -6.69 23.03 -23.43
N CYS A 32 -6.34 21.82 -23.02
CA CYS A 32 -5.61 21.56 -21.77
C CYS A 32 -4.20 22.18 -21.81
N HIS A 33 -3.61 22.29 -23.00
CA HIS A 33 -2.35 22.99 -23.23
C HIS A 33 -2.36 24.47 -22.79
N LEU A 34 -3.51 25.14 -22.84
CA LEU A 34 -3.64 26.52 -22.36
C LEU A 34 -3.57 26.62 -20.83
N LEU A 35 -4.10 25.61 -20.14
CA LEU A 35 -3.97 25.47 -18.68
C LEU A 35 -2.53 25.13 -18.29
N TYR A 36 -1.82 24.39 -19.14
CA TYR A 36 -0.40 24.11 -18.94
C TYR A 36 0.48 25.37 -19.11
N ALA A 37 0.02 26.46 -19.72
CA ALA A 37 0.84 27.67 -19.77
C ALA A 37 0.95 28.37 -18.39
N ASP A 38 0.01 28.11 -17.47
CA ASP A 38 -0.05 28.74 -16.14
C ASP A 38 0.77 27.93 -15.13
N SER A 39 1.81 28.57 -14.56
CA SER A 39 2.69 27.95 -13.56
C SER A 39 1.98 27.59 -12.26
N ARG A 40 0.87 28.24 -11.92
CA ARG A 40 0.08 27.95 -10.70
C ARG A 40 -0.72 26.67 -10.82
N LEU A 41 -1.02 26.25 -12.06
CA LEU A 41 -1.76 25.02 -12.35
C LEU A 41 -0.81 23.85 -12.64
N ALA A 42 0.51 24.05 -12.53
CA ALA A 42 1.51 23.01 -12.74
C ALA A 42 1.32 21.82 -11.81
N ASP A 43 0.91 22.04 -10.55
CA ASP A 43 0.68 20.98 -9.56
C ASP A 43 -0.59 20.16 -9.86
N LEU A 44 -1.61 20.78 -10.48
CA LEU A 44 -2.80 20.06 -10.95
C LEU A 44 -2.48 19.08 -12.10
N ARG A 45 -1.36 19.27 -12.81
CA ARG A 45 -0.88 18.30 -13.81
C ARG A 45 -0.54 16.96 -13.17
N VAL A 46 -0.07 17.01 -11.92
CA VAL A 46 0.37 15.84 -11.16
C VAL A 46 -0.83 15.11 -10.55
N LEU A 47 -1.94 15.79 -10.25
CA LEU A 47 -3.16 15.14 -9.73
C LEU A 47 -3.81 14.15 -10.70
N GLY A 48 -3.67 14.37 -12.01
CA GLY A 48 -4.10 13.42 -13.03
C GLY A 48 -3.08 12.31 -13.30
N ASP A 49 -1.84 12.51 -12.86
CA ASP A 49 -0.77 11.53 -12.93
C ASP A 49 -0.86 10.67 -11.66
N ALA A 50 -0.79 9.35 -11.78
CA ALA A 50 -0.82 8.43 -10.63
C ALA A 50 0.36 8.59 -9.64
N ARG A 51 1.15 9.66 -9.81
CA ARG A 51 2.34 10.01 -9.04
C ARG A 51 2.04 11.00 -7.91
N CYS A 52 0.89 11.65 -7.87
CA CYS A 52 0.48 12.43 -6.70
C CYS A 52 -0.11 11.48 -5.64
N PRO A 53 0.42 11.43 -4.42
CA PRO A 53 -0.30 10.84 -3.30
C PRO A 53 -1.53 11.73 -3.05
N ILE A 54 -2.68 11.33 -3.59
CA ILE A 54 -3.95 11.85 -3.14
C ILE A 54 -4.04 11.41 -1.67
N GLN A 55 -3.89 12.37 -0.76
CA GLN A 55 -3.67 12.18 0.68
C GLN A 55 -2.31 11.54 1.00
N GLU A 56 -1.31 12.34 1.39
CA GLU A 56 -0.26 11.80 2.26
C GLU A 56 -0.95 11.26 3.52
N TYR A 57 -0.72 9.99 3.82
CA TYR A 57 -1.21 9.40 5.06
C TYR A 57 -0.50 10.08 6.24
N LEU A 58 -1.14 11.10 6.79
CA LEU A 58 -0.75 11.74 8.03
C LEU A 58 -1.18 10.83 9.18
N SER A 59 -0.33 9.88 9.54
CA SER A 59 -0.51 9.17 10.82
C SER A 59 -0.46 10.20 11.94
N SER A 60 -1.40 10.13 12.89
CA SER A 60 -1.16 10.70 14.22
C SER A 60 0.14 10.08 14.72
N ALA A 61 1.18 10.90 14.87
CA ALA A 61 2.44 10.49 15.47
C ALA A 61 2.19 10.20 16.95
N ASP A 62 1.49 9.10 17.25
CA ASP A 62 1.61 8.51 18.57
C ASP A 62 3.07 8.08 18.67
N SER A 63 3.75 8.55 19.71
CA SER A 63 5.12 8.21 20.08
C SER A 63 5.28 6.72 20.42
N ARG A 64 4.95 5.83 19.48
CA ARG A 64 5.04 4.38 19.61
C ARG A 64 6.42 3.98 19.14
N SER A 65 7.30 3.67 20.07
CA SER A 65 8.55 2.98 19.76
C SER A 65 8.27 1.50 19.60
N PHE A 66 8.58 0.96 18.41
CA PHE A 66 8.60 -0.48 18.18
C PHE A 66 10.04 -0.97 18.22
N THR A 67 10.26 -2.13 18.82
CA THR A 67 11.56 -2.82 18.82
C THR A 67 11.59 -3.91 17.74
N VAL A 68 12.78 -4.41 17.42
CA VAL A 68 12.97 -5.48 16.42
C VAL A 68 12.15 -6.73 16.76
N GLU A 69 12.07 -7.10 18.04
CA GLU A 69 11.38 -8.32 18.49
C GLU A 69 9.86 -8.24 18.28
N MET A 70 9.30 -7.03 18.25
CA MET A 70 7.87 -6.82 18.01
C MET A 70 7.48 -6.99 16.55
N VAL A 71 8.43 -6.94 15.60
CA VAL A 71 8.14 -6.95 14.17
C VAL A 71 7.52 -8.27 13.73
N GLU A 72 8.02 -9.40 14.23
CA GLU A 72 7.52 -10.73 13.87
C GLU A 72 6.04 -10.94 14.24
N PRO A 73 5.59 -10.75 15.49
CA PRO A 73 4.17 -10.91 15.82
C PRO A 73 3.29 -9.90 15.07
N LEU A 74 3.76 -8.68 14.86
CA LEU A 74 3.05 -7.66 14.08
C LEU A 74 2.89 -8.03 12.61
N SER A 75 3.85 -8.77 12.04
CA SER A 75 3.80 -9.22 10.65
C SER A 75 2.62 -10.17 10.38
N VAL A 76 2.25 -10.96 11.38
CA VAL A 76 1.14 -11.92 11.28
C VAL A 76 -0.20 -11.21 11.49
N THR A 77 -0.28 -10.30 12.46
CA THR A 77 -1.56 -9.72 12.90
C THR A 77 -1.93 -8.42 12.20
N SER A 78 -0.95 -7.60 11.81
CA SER A 78 -1.17 -6.19 11.47
C SER A 78 -0.56 -5.75 10.14
N PHE A 79 0.26 -6.56 9.49
CA PHE A 79 0.84 -6.17 8.19
C PHE A 79 -0.15 -6.43 7.06
N PRO A 80 -0.28 -5.50 6.09
CA PRO A 80 -0.95 -5.80 4.84
C PRO A 80 -0.16 -6.87 4.07
N LEU A 81 -0.83 -7.58 3.16
CA LEU A 81 -0.25 -8.70 2.42
C LEU A 81 1.04 -8.33 1.65
N CYS A 82 1.14 -7.09 1.13
CA CYS A 82 2.34 -6.61 0.45
C CYS A 82 3.56 -6.53 1.37
N THR A 83 3.40 -6.06 2.61
CA THR A 83 4.49 -5.98 3.59
C THR A 83 4.79 -7.36 4.17
N ARG A 84 3.76 -8.16 4.47
CA ARG A 84 3.94 -9.52 5.00
C ARG A 84 4.76 -10.39 4.05
N ARG A 85 4.45 -10.37 2.74
CA ARG A 85 5.22 -11.09 1.73
C ARG A 85 6.71 -10.69 1.70
N LEU A 86 7.01 -9.39 1.81
CA LEU A 86 8.38 -8.90 1.86
C LEU A 86 9.12 -9.38 3.12
N TYR A 87 8.42 -9.40 4.25
CA TYR A 87 9.00 -9.89 5.51
C TYR A 87 9.24 -11.41 5.47
N ASP A 88 8.30 -12.18 4.94
CA ASP A 88 8.44 -13.63 4.76
C ASP A 88 9.63 -13.96 3.85
N GLU A 89 9.79 -13.24 2.74
CA GLU A 89 10.94 -13.40 1.84
C GLU A 89 12.26 -12.98 2.50
N LEU A 90 12.27 -11.90 3.28
CA LEU A 90 13.46 -11.48 4.02
C LEU A 90 13.90 -12.59 4.99
N LYS A 91 12.95 -13.26 5.65
CA LYS A 91 13.23 -14.36 6.57
C LYS A 91 13.74 -15.62 5.87
N SER A 92 13.18 -15.96 4.71
CA SER A 92 13.54 -17.19 3.99
C SER A 92 14.85 -17.02 3.20
N ALA A 93 14.99 -15.91 2.49
CA ALA A 93 16.10 -15.66 1.58
C ALA A 93 17.28 -14.94 2.25
N HIS A 94 17.10 -14.38 3.45
CA HIS A 94 18.10 -13.59 4.18
C HIS A 94 18.63 -12.41 3.36
N HIS A 95 17.83 -11.90 2.44
CA HIS A 95 18.14 -10.75 1.61
C HIS A 95 16.87 -10.19 0.95
N LEU A 96 16.90 -8.90 0.62
CA LEU A 96 15.91 -8.30 -0.28
C LEU A 96 16.63 -7.42 -1.30
N ARG A 97 16.11 -7.40 -2.53
CA ARG A 97 16.54 -6.46 -3.58
C ARG A 97 16.11 -5.04 -3.26
N HIS A 98 16.67 -4.06 -3.99
CA HIS A 98 16.52 -2.64 -3.68
C HIS A 98 15.06 -2.21 -3.50
N GLY A 99 14.16 -2.58 -4.44
CA GLY A 99 12.73 -2.25 -4.34
C GLY A 99 12.07 -2.79 -3.07
N GLY A 100 12.37 -4.04 -2.71
CA GLY A 100 11.87 -4.67 -1.47
C GLY A 100 12.41 -3.99 -0.21
N ARG A 101 13.70 -3.66 -0.17
CA ARG A 101 14.31 -2.93 0.96
C ARG A 101 13.68 -1.56 1.15
N MET A 102 13.39 -0.84 0.07
CA MET A 102 12.74 0.47 0.14
C MET A 102 11.29 0.36 0.62
N GLN A 103 10.50 -0.54 0.04
CA GLN A 103 9.08 -0.71 0.41
C GLN A 103 8.92 -1.17 1.85
N LEU A 104 9.68 -2.18 2.29
CA LEU A 104 9.63 -2.66 3.69
C LEU A 104 10.27 -1.67 4.65
N GLY A 105 11.45 -1.14 4.33
CA GLY A 105 12.19 -0.25 5.22
C GLY A 105 11.46 1.05 5.54
N LEU A 106 10.86 1.69 4.53
CA LEU A 106 10.09 2.92 4.74
C LEU A 106 8.76 2.66 5.47
N PHE A 107 8.13 1.49 5.23
CA PHE A 107 6.98 1.06 6.01
C PHE A 107 7.34 0.91 7.49
N LEU A 108 8.45 0.21 7.80
CA LEU A 108 8.93 -0.01 9.17
C LEU A 108 9.29 1.30 9.88
N LYS A 109 9.98 2.21 9.19
CA LYS A 109 10.25 3.57 9.67
C LYS A 109 8.94 4.25 10.08
N LYS A 110 7.93 4.23 9.20
CA LYS A 110 6.68 4.95 9.41
C LYS A 110 5.80 4.35 10.50
N ILE A 111 5.87 3.05 10.77
CA ILE A 111 5.18 2.47 11.95
C ILE A 111 5.88 2.83 13.27
N GLY A 112 7.11 3.36 13.25
CA GLY A 112 7.83 3.80 14.46
C GLY A 112 9.07 2.98 14.83
N LEU A 113 9.61 2.15 13.92
CA LEU A 113 10.90 1.50 14.13
C LEU A 113 12.02 2.55 14.06
N SER A 114 12.73 2.77 15.16
CA SER A 114 13.82 3.76 15.22
C SER A 114 14.98 3.39 14.28
N LEU A 115 15.86 4.33 13.96
CA LEU A 115 17.04 4.07 13.13
C LEU A 115 17.91 2.95 13.71
N ASN A 116 18.18 3.00 15.02
CA ASN A 116 19.00 2.00 15.71
C ASN A 116 18.38 0.61 15.63
N GLU A 117 17.06 0.51 15.85
CA GLU A 117 16.35 -0.76 15.72
C GLU A 117 16.28 -1.23 14.26
N SER A 118 16.16 -0.31 13.30
CA SER A 118 16.19 -0.63 11.87
C SER A 118 17.54 -1.22 11.43
N LEU A 119 18.66 -0.65 11.89
CA LEU A 119 19.99 -1.20 11.61
C LEU A 119 20.13 -2.61 12.19
N LYS A 120 19.74 -2.83 13.45
CA LYS A 120 19.73 -4.16 14.07
C LYS A 120 18.84 -5.14 13.31
N PHE A 121 17.64 -4.72 12.91
CA PHE A 121 16.68 -5.52 12.15
C PHE A 121 17.28 -6.03 10.84
N TRP A 122 17.83 -5.11 10.03
CA TRP A 122 18.40 -5.46 8.73
C TRP A 122 19.67 -6.30 8.88
N GLU A 123 20.55 -5.97 9.82
CA GLU A 123 21.77 -6.72 10.09
C GLU A 123 21.45 -8.15 10.53
N TYR A 124 20.50 -8.31 11.46
CA TYR A 124 20.05 -9.62 11.95
C TYR A 124 19.53 -10.51 10.82
N HIS A 125 18.64 -9.99 9.98
CA HIS A 125 18.06 -10.79 8.89
C HIS A 125 19.04 -11.08 7.75
N PHE A 126 20.04 -10.23 7.53
CA PHE A 126 21.06 -10.43 6.48
C PHE A 126 22.24 -11.29 6.93
N ARG A 127 22.45 -11.40 8.25
CA ARG A 127 23.59 -12.11 8.87
C ARG A 127 23.91 -13.49 8.27
N PRO A 128 22.93 -14.34 7.89
CA PRO A 128 23.24 -15.64 7.31
C PRO A 128 23.98 -15.58 5.95
N LYS A 129 23.93 -14.45 5.23
CA LYS A 129 24.56 -14.28 3.91
C LYS A 129 25.57 -13.13 3.86
N ILE A 130 25.51 -12.20 4.80
CA ILE A 130 26.27 -10.95 4.80
C ILE A 130 26.81 -10.76 6.22
N ASP A 131 28.14 -10.73 6.35
CA ASP A 131 28.80 -10.43 7.61
C ASP A 131 28.60 -8.96 8.03
N ALA A 132 28.88 -8.66 9.29
CA ALA A 132 28.67 -7.34 9.88
C ALA A 132 29.48 -6.24 9.16
N GLU A 133 30.73 -6.50 8.76
CA GLU A 133 31.58 -5.50 8.10
C GLU A 133 31.03 -5.14 6.72
N LYS A 134 30.67 -6.17 5.94
CA LYS A 134 30.05 -6.01 4.63
C LYS A 134 28.69 -5.33 4.75
N PHE A 135 27.91 -5.64 5.79
CA PHE A 135 26.64 -4.97 6.07
C PHE A 135 26.84 -3.47 6.30
N GLN A 136 27.76 -3.09 7.18
CA GLN A 136 28.07 -1.69 7.48
C GLN A 136 28.50 -0.93 6.22
N ARG A 137 29.36 -1.55 5.40
CA ARG A 137 29.87 -0.92 4.16
C ARG A 137 28.81 -0.77 3.08
N GLN A 138 27.92 -1.75 2.89
CA GLN A 138 27.03 -1.82 1.72
C GLN A 138 25.61 -1.33 1.99
N TYR A 139 25.12 -1.43 3.23
CA TYR A 139 23.69 -1.24 3.53
C TYR A 139 23.43 -0.17 4.58
N ALA A 140 24.26 -0.06 5.63
CA ALA A 140 24.00 0.85 6.74
C ALA A 140 23.84 2.31 6.30
N TYR A 141 24.68 2.79 5.37
CA TYR A 141 24.56 4.14 4.80
C TYR A 141 23.18 4.38 4.18
N SER A 142 22.68 3.44 3.36
CA SER A 142 21.38 3.56 2.71
C SER A 142 20.22 3.58 3.72
N ILE A 143 20.36 2.84 4.81
CA ILE A 143 19.36 2.81 5.89
C ILE A 143 19.34 4.17 6.61
N ARG A 144 20.50 4.70 7.03
CA ARG A 144 20.57 6.03 7.67
C ARG A 144 20.04 7.14 6.76
N HIS A 145 20.34 7.06 5.47
CA HIS A 145 19.81 8.00 4.48
C HIS A 145 18.27 7.98 4.40
N ASN A 146 17.64 6.79 4.48
CA ASN A 146 16.18 6.70 4.53
C ASN A 146 15.56 7.36 5.77
N TYR A 147 16.32 7.50 6.86
CA TYR A 147 15.91 8.19 8.09
C TYR A 147 16.26 9.68 8.09
N GLY A 148 16.92 10.20 7.05
CA GLY A 148 17.29 11.61 6.96
C GLY A 148 18.58 11.99 7.72
N GLU A 149 19.33 11.00 8.21
CA GLU A 149 20.58 11.22 8.96
C GLU A 149 21.82 11.40 8.05
N GLU A 150 21.67 11.27 6.74
CA GLU A 150 22.76 11.34 5.76
C GLU A 150 22.39 12.19 4.54
N GLY A 151 23.38 12.73 3.83
CA GLY A 151 23.20 13.45 2.56
C GLY A 151 22.35 14.73 2.69
N LYS A 152 21.38 14.93 1.77
CA LYS A 152 20.46 16.10 1.78
C LYS A 152 19.45 16.09 2.93
N ARG A 153 19.50 15.09 3.83
CA ARG A 153 18.54 14.90 4.93
C ARG A 153 17.08 14.87 4.45
N ALA A 154 16.86 14.21 3.31
CA ALA A 154 15.52 14.09 2.74
C ALA A 154 14.68 13.10 3.57
N ASP A 155 13.53 13.54 4.06
CA ASP A 155 12.59 12.68 4.76
C ASP A 155 11.78 11.84 3.76
N TYR A 156 12.28 10.63 3.47
CA TYR A 156 11.60 9.73 2.54
C TYR A 156 10.26 9.25 3.12
N ALA A 157 9.17 9.65 2.45
CA ALA A 157 7.83 9.18 2.75
C ALA A 157 7.65 7.69 2.43
N ALA A 158 6.88 6.99 3.27
CA ALA A 158 6.43 5.63 3.01
C ALA A 158 5.61 5.55 1.72
N TYR A 159 5.62 4.39 1.08
CA TYR A 159 4.96 4.22 -0.21
C TYR A 159 3.46 4.02 -0.05
N SER A 160 2.66 4.85 -0.72
CA SER A 160 1.22 4.66 -0.86
C SER A 160 0.87 3.43 -1.70
N CYS A 161 -0.35 2.90 -1.56
CA CYS A 161 -0.81 1.79 -2.40
C CYS A 161 -0.70 2.15 -3.89
N LEU A 162 -1.07 3.39 -4.26
CA LEU A 162 -0.96 3.88 -5.63
C LEU A 162 0.49 3.79 -6.15
N LYS A 163 1.46 4.28 -5.37
CA LYS A 163 2.89 4.20 -5.72
C LYS A 163 3.37 2.76 -5.86
N ILE A 164 2.97 1.87 -4.94
CA ILE A 164 3.33 0.45 -4.96
C ILE A 164 2.72 -0.28 -6.16
N ILE A 165 1.51 0.12 -6.59
CA ILE A 165 0.77 -0.50 -7.70
C ILE A 165 1.27 0.00 -9.06
N MET A 166 1.58 1.30 -9.17
CA MET A 166 1.82 1.94 -10.47
C MET A 166 3.29 2.21 -10.78
N ASN A 167 4.16 2.28 -9.77
CA ASN A 167 5.56 2.60 -9.98
C ASN A 167 6.46 1.38 -9.74
N ASN A 168 7.47 1.21 -10.60
CA ASN A 168 8.50 0.18 -10.49
C ASN A 168 7.94 -1.25 -10.31
N PRO A 169 7.24 -1.80 -11.32
CA PRO A 169 6.70 -3.15 -11.25
C PRO A 169 7.81 -4.17 -10.96
N PRO A 170 7.55 -5.20 -10.12
CA PRO A 170 8.55 -6.19 -9.77
C PRO A 170 8.93 -7.07 -10.96
N GLY A 171 10.23 -7.33 -11.12
CA GLY A 171 10.77 -8.30 -12.07
C GLY A 171 11.02 -9.68 -11.46
N ILE A 172 11.69 -10.56 -12.21
CA ILE A 172 12.03 -11.91 -11.75
C ILE A 172 12.97 -11.83 -10.54
N GLY A 173 12.56 -12.46 -9.43
CA GLY A 173 13.28 -12.43 -8.15
C GLY A 173 13.06 -11.16 -7.32
N ASP A 174 12.17 -10.26 -7.75
CA ASP A 174 11.68 -9.17 -6.91
C ASP A 174 10.38 -9.57 -6.20
N PHE A 175 10.25 -9.15 -4.95
CA PHE A 175 9.10 -9.46 -4.11
C PHE A 175 8.33 -8.20 -3.66
N HIS A 176 8.75 -7.02 -4.12
CA HIS A 176 8.06 -5.75 -3.88
C HIS A 176 6.81 -5.61 -4.76
N GLY A 177 6.06 -4.54 -4.56
CA GLY A 177 4.80 -4.30 -5.24
C GLY A 177 3.58 -4.79 -4.45
N CYS A 178 2.41 -4.69 -5.07
CA CYS A 178 1.14 -5.13 -4.53
C CYS A 178 0.84 -6.58 -4.98
N PRO A 179 0.68 -7.55 -4.07
CA PRO A 179 0.34 -8.93 -4.42
C PRO A 179 -0.96 -9.04 -5.21
N PHE A 180 -1.96 -8.20 -4.92
CA PHE A 180 -3.23 -8.20 -5.64
C PHE A 180 -3.12 -7.71 -7.09
N LYS A 181 -2.01 -7.05 -7.45
CA LYS A 181 -1.73 -6.60 -8.82
C LYS A 181 -0.70 -7.47 -9.54
N HIS A 182 0.38 -7.81 -8.84
CA HIS A 182 1.61 -8.33 -9.44
C HIS A 182 1.82 -9.84 -9.25
N CYS A 183 1.02 -10.50 -8.40
CA CYS A 183 0.97 -11.96 -8.41
C CYS A 183 -0.02 -12.44 -9.47
N ASP A 184 0.26 -13.59 -10.08
CA ASP A 184 -0.79 -14.34 -10.77
C ASP A 184 -1.80 -14.91 -9.77
N ALA A 185 -2.92 -15.40 -10.30
CA ALA A 185 -4.04 -15.90 -9.50
C ALA A 185 -3.66 -17.13 -8.65
N GLU A 186 -2.78 -18.01 -9.15
CA GLU A 186 -2.41 -19.25 -8.45
C GLU A 186 -1.54 -18.95 -7.24
N HIS A 187 -0.50 -18.15 -7.43
CA HIS A 187 0.38 -17.70 -6.35
C HIS A 187 -0.41 -16.85 -5.34
N LEU A 188 -1.31 -15.97 -5.79
CA LEU A 188 -2.15 -15.19 -4.87
C LEU A 188 -3.03 -16.11 -4.01
N GLN A 189 -3.65 -17.15 -4.58
CA GLN A 189 -4.42 -18.13 -3.82
C GLN A 189 -3.57 -18.85 -2.77
N GLN A 190 -2.35 -19.26 -3.12
CA GLN A 190 -1.43 -19.90 -2.17
C GLN A 190 -1.06 -18.97 -1.01
N LEU A 191 -0.72 -17.71 -1.31
CA LEU A 191 -0.43 -16.69 -0.28
C LEU A 191 -1.61 -16.49 0.67
N LEU A 192 -2.84 -16.41 0.14
CA LEU A 192 -4.04 -16.24 0.96
C LEU A 192 -4.34 -17.48 1.81
N LYS A 193 -4.12 -18.69 1.28
CA LYS A 193 -4.23 -19.94 2.06
C LYS A 193 -3.24 -19.96 3.22
N ASN A 194 -1.99 -19.57 2.98
CA ASN A 194 -0.94 -19.49 4.00
C ASN A 194 -1.25 -18.45 5.08
N CYS A 195 -2.06 -17.43 4.76
CA CYS A 195 -2.57 -16.47 5.73
C CYS A 195 -3.76 -16.99 6.56
N GLY A 196 -4.27 -18.19 6.26
CA GLY A 196 -5.41 -18.78 6.97
C GLY A 196 -6.79 -18.32 6.49
N ILE A 197 -6.89 -17.73 5.30
CA ILE A 197 -8.17 -17.27 4.74
C ILE A 197 -9.02 -18.47 4.28
N HIS A 198 -10.32 -18.45 4.60
CA HIS A 198 -11.25 -19.50 4.19
C HIS A 198 -11.39 -19.59 2.66
N LYS A 199 -11.54 -20.80 2.12
CA LYS A 199 -11.55 -21.08 0.67
C LYS A 199 -12.56 -20.23 -0.11
N ASP A 200 -13.74 -19.98 0.46
CA ASP A 200 -14.79 -19.20 -0.20
C ASP A 200 -14.40 -17.72 -0.32
N ASN A 201 -13.78 -17.14 0.71
CA ASN A 201 -13.30 -15.77 0.69
C ASN A 201 -12.12 -15.60 -0.29
N ILE A 202 -11.27 -16.62 -0.44
CA ILE A 202 -10.16 -16.59 -1.40
C ILE A 202 -10.68 -16.37 -2.83
N LYS A 203 -11.73 -17.09 -3.24
CA LYS A 203 -12.32 -16.93 -4.58
C LYS A 203 -12.80 -15.50 -4.82
N ASN A 204 -13.48 -14.92 -3.83
CA ASN A 204 -13.97 -13.55 -3.89
C ASN A 204 -12.82 -12.53 -4.00
N ILE A 205 -11.79 -12.66 -3.15
CA ILE A 205 -10.60 -11.78 -3.16
C ILE A 205 -9.88 -11.84 -4.52
N VAL A 206 -9.67 -13.04 -5.06
CA VAL A 206 -9.02 -13.22 -6.38
C VAL A 206 -9.86 -12.60 -7.50
N ASN A 207 -11.19 -12.77 -7.46
CA ASN A 207 -12.07 -12.14 -8.45
C ASN A 207 -11.99 -10.60 -8.40
N TYR A 208 -12.00 -10.00 -7.20
CA TYR A 208 -11.83 -8.54 -7.08
C TYR A 208 -10.47 -8.05 -7.56
N ALA A 209 -9.40 -8.82 -7.32
CA ALA A 209 -8.07 -8.53 -7.84
C ALA A 209 -8.05 -8.54 -9.38
N SER A 210 -8.66 -9.56 -10.01
CA SER A 210 -8.76 -9.68 -11.48
C SER A 210 -9.55 -8.54 -12.13
N ASN A 211 -10.50 -7.96 -11.40
CA ASN A 211 -11.27 -6.79 -11.85
C ASN A 211 -10.56 -5.44 -11.58
N ASN A 212 -9.25 -5.46 -11.29
CA ASN A 212 -8.42 -4.28 -11.04
C ASN A 212 -8.82 -3.44 -9.80
N HIS A 213 -9.63 -3.99 -8.89
CA HIS A 213 -10.07 -3.31 -7.68
C HIS A 213 -9.10 -3.57 -6.50
N TYR A 214 -7.81 -3.23 -6.64
CA TYR A 214 -6.76 -3.66 -5.69
C TYR A 214 -6.93 -3.11 -4.27
N ASN A 215 -7.28 -1.83 -4.12
CA ASN A 215 -7.48 -1.21 -2.79
C ASN A 215 -8.68 -1.84 -2.07
N LYS A 216 -9.78 -2.06 -2.80
CA LYS A 216 -10.96 -2.78 -2.29
C LYS A 216 -10.58 -4.21 -1.89
N THR A 217 -9.81 -4.90 -2.72
CA THR A 217 -9.33 -6.26 -2.44
C THR A 217 -8.50 -6.32 -1.16
N CYS A 218 -7.60 -5.35 -0.95
CA CYS A 218 -6.82 -5.22 0.29
C CYS A 218 -7.72 -4.98 1.52
N SER A 219 -8.80 -4.22 1.35
CA SER A 219 -9.78 -3.94 2.41
C SER A 219 -10.59 -5.19 2.77
N ILE A 220 -11.00 -5.98 1.77
CA ILE A 220 -11.67 -7.27 2.01
C ILE A 220 -10.72 -8.27 2.69
N PHE A 221 -9.45 -8.28 2.29
CA PHE A 221 -8.43 -9.06 2.99
C PHE A 221 -8.29 -8.63 4.46
N PHE A 222 -8.30 -7.33 4.73
CA PHE A 222 -8.32 -6.78 6.09
C PHE A 222 -9.51 -7.31 6.88
N ASP A 223 -10.72 -7.23 6.33
CA ASP A 223 -11.94 -7.69 6.99
C ASP A 223 -11.85 -9.18 7.33
N CYS A 224 -11.40 -10.00 6.37
CA CYS A 224 -11.21 -11.44 6.58
C CYS A 224 -10.21 -11.75 7.70
N MET A 225 -9.07 -11.06 7.72
CA MET A 225 -8.03 -11.26 8.73
C MET A 225 -8.50 -10.88 10.15
N HIS A 226 -9.37 -9.87 10.26
CA HIS A 226 -9.89 -9.37 11.54
C HIS A 226 -11.27 -9.94 11.89
N LYS A 227 -11.79 -10.90 11.11
CA LYS A 227 -13.12 -11.52 11.29
C LYS A 227 -14.26 -10.48 11.30
N LEU A 228 -14.13 -9.46 10.47
CA LEU A 228 -15.17 -8.44 10.24
C LEU A 228 -16.07 -8.86 9.05
N PRO A 229 -17.32 -8.36 8.99
CA PRO A 229 -18.12 -8.49 7.78
C PRO A 229 -17.47 -7.73 6.61
N GLU A 230 -17.83 -8.08 5.37
CA GLU A 230 -17.33 -7.38 4.18
C GLU A 230 -17.72 -5.88 4.22
N GLY A 231 -16.73 -5.01 4.10
CA GLY A 231 -16.91 -3.57 4.24
C GLY A 231 -16.93 -3.09 5.69
N GLY A 232 -16.50 -3.92 6.66
CA GLY A 232 -16.50 -3.60 8.08
C GLY A 232 -15.62 -2.39 8.43
N LEU A 233 -14.59 -2.09 7.63
CA LEU A 233 -13.78 -0.89 7.77
C LEU A 233 -14.51 0.40 7.31
N GLY A 234 -15.54 0.30 6.48
CA GLY A 234 -16.31 1.43 5.94
C GLY A 234 -15.61 2.22 4.82
N GLU A 235 -14.27 2.23 4.77
CA GLU A 235 -13.47 2.92 3.76
C GLU A 235 -12.45 1.99 3.09
N PHE A 236 -11.95 2.40 1.91
CA PHE A 236 -10.91 1.67 1.21
C PHE A 236 -9.52 2.02 1.73
N ILE A 237 -8.68 1.00 1.89
CA ILE A 237 -7.28 1.15 2.27
C ILE A 237 -6.48 1.71 1.08
N THR A 238 -5.86 2.87 1.28
CA THR A 238 -5.05 3.56 0.26
C THR A 238 -3.56 3.62 0.61
N HIS A 239 -3.19 3.21 1.84
CA HIS A 239 -1.81 3.19 2.30
C HIS A 239 -1.51 1.95 3.16
N PRO A 240 -0.34 1.27 3.00
CA PRO A 240 0.05 0.16 3.87
C PRO A 240 0.10 0.51 5.35
N ASN A 241 0.64 1.69 5.70
CA ASN A 241 0.63 2.17 7.09
C ASN A 241 -0.78 2.49 7.62
N GLN A 242 -1.75 2.88 6.77
CA GLN A 242 -3.15 3.01 7.18
C GLN A 242 -3.72 1.64 7.57
N TYR A 243 -3.48 0.60 6.74
CA TYR A 243 -3.86 -0.78 7.09
C TYR A 243 -3.35 -1.16 8.48
N PHE A 244 -2.06 -0.89 8.72
CA PHE A 244 -1.42 -1.21 9.99
C PHE A 244 -2.09 -0.49 11.16
N ASP A 245 -2.28 0.83 11.06
CA ASP A 245 -2.86 1.61 12.14
C ASP A 245 -4.32 1.23 12.45
N GLU A 246 -5.14 0.97 11.41
CA GLU A 246 -6.50 0.47 11.60
C GLU A 246 -6.53 -0.91 12.27
N SER A 247 -5.61 -1.80 11.87
CA SER A 247 -5.45 -3.09 12.54
C SER A 247 -5.10 -2.90 14.03
N ARG A 248 -4.13 -2.03 14.34
CA ARG A 248 -3.72 -1.74 15.73
C ARG A 248 -4.85 -1.15 16.57
N LYS A 249 -5.71 -0.30 15.98
CA LYS A 249 -6.90 0.26 16.65
C LYS A 249 -7.91 -0.83 17.06
N LEU A 250 -8.06 -1.88 16.26
CA LEU A 250 -8.94 -3.00 16.62
C LEU A 250 -8.40 -3.80 17.80
N TYR A 251 -7.09 -4.08 17.81
CA TYR A 251 -6.46 -4.79 18.91
C TYR A 251 -6.46 -3.98 20.22
N SER A 252 -6.21 -2.67 20.17
CA SER A 252 -6.26 -1.83 21.38
C SER A 252 -7.65 -1.79 22.01
N ARG A 253 -8.70 -1.66 21.18
CA ARG A 253 -10.11 -1.69 21.64
C ARG A 253 -10.51 -3.04 22.25
N SER A 254 -9.95 -4.14 21.74
CA SER A 254 -10.21 -5.48 22.29
C SER A 254 -9.58 -5.68 23.67
N SER A 255 -8.42 -5.07 23.92
CA SER A 255 -7.74 -5.12 25.22
C SER A 255 -8.42 -4.28 26.29
N SER A 256 -9.07 -3.17 25.93
CA SER A 256 -9.81 -2.32 26.89
C SER A 256 -11.18 -2.86 27.30
N LYS A 257 -11.65 -3.96 26.68
CA LYS A 257 -12.93 -4.63 27.00
C LYS A 257 -12.76 -5.90 27.85
N LYS A 258 -11.52 -6.23 28.25
CA LYS A 258 -11.20 -7.26 29.23
C LYS A 258 -10.81 -6.60 30.54
#